data_AF-A0A6L7YNZ3-F1
#
_entry.id   AF-A0A6L7YNZ3-F1
#
_cell.length_a   1.000
_cell.length_b   1.000
_cell.length_c   1.000
_cell.angle_alpha   90.00
_cell.angle_beta   90.00
_cell.angle_gamma   90.00
#
_symmetry.space_group_name_H-M   'P 1'
#
loop_
_entity.id
_entity.type
_entity.pdbx_description
1 polymer ?
#
loop_
_entity_poly.entity_id
_entity_poly.type
_entity_poly.pdbx_seq_one_letter_code
_entity_poly.pdbx_strand_id
1 'polypeptide(L)'
;MSIEANNTYLLWEVGKAPDFVLEIASESTATVDLGRKRDLYAEIGVPEYWRYDETGSDFYGEPLVGERLVNGEYQRLELHEDVDGRVWAHSDALNLDLWWIEGELRFWDIATSSWLLNYEEEQAARLAAEDARLAAEERADTERAGRLAAEARLAEMEAELLRLRGE
;
A
#
# COMPACT_ATOMS: atom_id res chain seq x y z
N MET A 1 -3.46 15.98 -10.05
CA MET A 1 -4.77 16.04 -9.37
C MET A 1 -4.45 15.90 -7.89
N SER A 2 -4.42 17.01 -7.16
CA SER A 2 -4.12 16.99 -5.72
C SER A 2 -5.36 16.43 -5.04
N ILE A 3 -5.24 15.31 -4.34
CA ILE A 3 -6.30 14.88 -3.43
C ILE A 3 -6.21 15.85 -2.25
N GLU A 4 -7.07 16.87 -2.23
CA GLU A 4 -7.37 17.55 -0.98
C GLU A 4 -7.93 16.50 -0.03
N ALA A 5 -7.31 16.34 1.13
CA ALA A 5 -7.74 15.39 2.15
C ALA A 5 -9.12 15.84 2.65
N ASN A 6 -10.17 15.32 2.03
CA ASN A 6 -11.52 15.53 2.49
C ASN A 6 -11.76 14.51 3.62
N ASN A 7 -11.63 14.95 4.87
CA ASN A 7 -11.79 14.12 6.07
C ASN A 7 -13.25 13.65 6.29
N THR A 8 -14.10 13.69 5.27
CA THR A 8 -15.53 13.41 5.40
C THR A 8 -16.04 12.73 4.14
N TYR A 9 -16.73 11.62 4.32
CA TYR A 9 -17.46 10.91 3.27
C TYR A 9 -18.93 11.34 3.28
N LEU A 10 -19.40 11.94 2.19
CA LEU A 10 -20.76 12.47 2.07
C LEU A 10 -21.60 11.56 1.17
N LEU A 11 -22.54 10.82 1.76
CA LEU A 11 -23.36 9.84 1.04
C LEU A 11 -24.13 10.46 -0.14
N TRP A 12 -24.60 11.70 -0.02
CA TRP A 12 -25.36 12.37 -1.09
C TRP A 12 -24.49 12.81 -2.26
N GLU A 13 -23.17 12.92 -2.09
CA GLU A 13 -22.24 13.23 -3.18
C GLU A 13 -21.81 11.96 -3.92
N VAL A 14 -21.52 10.88 -3.17
CA VAL A 14 -21.07 9.61 -3.76
C VAL A 14 -22.24 8.75 -4.26
N GLY A 15 -23.43 8.92 -3.68
CA GLY A 15 -24.65 8.20 -4.04
C GLY A 15 -24.74 6.77 -3.48
N LYS A 16 -23.77 6.34 -2.67
CA LYS A 16 -23.79 5.04 -1.97
C LYS A 16 -23.00 5.08 -0.66
N ALA A 17 -23.28 4.15 0.23
CA ALA A 17 -22.44 3.89 1.40
C ALA A 17 -21.06 3.33 0.99
N PRO A 18 -20.03 3.49 1.83
CA PRO A 18 -18.75 2.81 1.63
C PRO A 18 -18.92 1.29 1.57
N ASP A 19 -18.12 0.62 0.74
CA ASP A 19 -18.11 -0.85 0.67
C ASP A 19 -17.36 -1.47 1.87
N PHE A 20 -16.49 -0.68 2.51
CA PHE A 20 -15.63 -1.06 3.61
C PHE A 20 -15.44 0.13 4.55
N VAL A 21 -15.50 -0.11 5.85
CA VAL A 21 -15.16 0.86 6.91
C VAL A 21 -14.19 0.20 7.88
N LEU A 22 -13.13 0.91 8.26
CA LEU A 22 -12.19 0.54 9.31
C LEU A 22 -12.13 1.65 10.35
N GLU A 23 -12.42 1.30 11.60
CA GLU A 23 -12.19 2.18 12.76
C GLU A 23 -10.89 1.77 13.44
N ILE A 24 -10.06 2.78 13.71
CA ILE A 24 -8.80 2.61 14.44
C ILE A 24 -9.06 3.08 15.86
N ALA A 25 -8.78 2.19 16.82
CA ALA A 25 -8.97 2.47 18.22
C ALA A 25 -8.23 3.75 18.62
N SER A 26 -8.90 4.61 19.38
CA SER A 26 -8.23 5.67 20.12
C SER A 26 -8.90 5.86 21.47
N GLU A 27 -8.12 6.29 22.46
CA GLU A 27 -8.55 6.48 23.85
C GLU A 27 -9.82 7.34 23.96
N SER A 28 -10.02 8.30 23.04
CA SER A 28 -11.15 9.22 23.07
C SER A 28 -12.44 8.71 22.39
N THR A 29 -12.39 7.62 21.61
CA THR A 29 -13.52 7.21 20.76
C THR A 29 -13.98 5.75 20.91
N ALA A 30 -13.20 4.91 21.60
CA ALA A 30 -13.47 3.47 21.75
C ALA A 30 -14.92 3.13 22.16
N THR A 31 -15.48 3.84 23.14
CA THR A 31 -16.86 3.61 23.63
C THR A 31 -17.94 3.96 22.59
N VAL A 32 -17.69 4.92 21.70
CA VAL A 32 -18.65 5.36 20.67
C VAL A 32 -18.69 4.37 19.49
N ASP A 33 -17.54 3.79 19.16
CA ASP A 33 -17.39 2.84 18.04
C ASP A 33 -18.10 1.51 18.32
N LEU A 34 -18.07 1.05 19.57
CA LEU A 34 -18.68 -0.21 20.00
C LEU A 34 -20.23 -0.23 19.97
N GLY A 35 -20.88 0.91 19.75
CA GLY A 35 -22.34 1.00 19.73
C GLY A 35 -22.89 1.74 18.51
N ARG A 36 -23.00 3.06 18.62
CA ARG A 36 -23.80 3.87 17.69
C ARG A 36 -23.30 3.84 16.24
N LYS A 37 -21.99 3.77 16.03
CA LYS A 37 -21.42 3.74 14.67
C LYS A 37 -21.73 2.43 13.95
N ARG A 38 -21.59 1.29 14.65
CA ARG A 38 -21.93 -0.03 14.13
C ARG A 38 -23.37 -0.07 13.61
N ASP A 39 -24.33 0.39 14.41
CA ASP A 39 -25.75 0.37 14.02
C ASP A 39 -26.02 1.30 12.81
N LEU A 40 -25.40 2.48 12.79
CA LEU A 40 -25.50 3.41 11.66
C LEU A 40 -24.95 2.81 10.37
N TYR A 41 -23.78 2.16 10.43
CA TYR A 41 -23.16 1.54 9.25
C TYR A 41 -24.00 0.39 8.71
N ALA A 42 -24.66 -0.38 9.58
CA ALA A 42 -25.63 -1.39 9.17
C ALA A 42 -26.86 -0.75 8.50
N GLU A 43 -27.41 0.32 9.08
CA GLU A 43 -28.59 1.04 8.56
C GLU A 43 -28.35 1.59 7.15
N ILE A 44 -27.17 2.17 6.90
CA ILE A 44 -26.81 2.70 5.58
C ILE A 44 -26.27 1.63 4.62
N GLY A 45 -26.11 0.39 5.07
CA GLY A 45 -25.79 -0.75 4.22
C GLY A 45 -24.30 -0.94 3.91
N VAL A 46 -23.39 -0.57 4.82
CA VAL A 46 -21.95 -0.84 4.68
C VAL A 46 -21.70 -2.36 4.75
N PRO A 47 -21.21 -3.00 3.68
CA PRO A 47 -21.02 -4.46 3.61
C PRO A 47 -20.02 -5.02 4.63
N GLU A 48 -18.88 -4.35 4.84
CA GLU A 48 -17.86 -4.78 5.79
C GLU A 48 -17.46 -3.66 6.74
N TYR A 49 -17.47 -3.99 8.03
CA TYR A 49 -17.11 -3.09 9.11
C TYR A 49 -16.02 -3.72 9.98
N TRP A 50 -14.91 -3.00 10.11
CA TRP A 50 -13.71 -3.47 10.79
C TRP A 50 -13.33 -2.53 11.93
N ARG A 51 -12.81 -3.11 13.01
CA ARG A 51 -12.22 -2.40 14.14
C ARG A 51 -10.82 -2.95 14.38
N TYR A 52 -9.86 -2.06 14.54
CA TYR A 52 -8.46 -2.38 14.76
C TYR A 52 -7.97 -1.70 16.04
N ASP A 53 -7.25 -2.44 16.88
CA ASP A 53 -6.68 -1.98 18.13
C ASP A 53 -5.16 -2.24 18.15
N GLU A 54 -4.35 -1.18 18.04
CA GLU A 54 -2.89 -1.28 18.06
C GLU A 54 -2.34 -1.84 19.38
N THR A 55 -3.05 -1.64 20.49
CA THR A 55 -2.65 -2.16 21.82
C THR A 55 -2.92 -3.66 21.95
N GLY A 56 -3.71 -4.20 21.02
CA GLY A 56 -4.14 -5.58 20.98
C GLY A 56 -5.43 -5.87 21.75
N SER A 57 -5.82 -5.08 22.75
CA SER A 57 -7.10 -5.31 23.44
C SER A 57 -7.61 -4.19 24.34
N ASP A 58 -6.82 -3.14 24.60
CA ASP A 58 -7.17 -2.17 25.65
C ASP A 58 -8.43 -1.37 25.33
N PHE A 59 -8.80 -1.23 24.06
CA PHE A 59 -9.94 -0.44 23.62
C PHE A 59 -11.12 -1.29 23.17
N TYR A 60 -10.89 -2.34 22.38
CA TYR A 60 -11.97 -3.17 21.82
C TYR A 60 -12.04 -4.58 22.42
N GLY A 61 -11.13 -4.92 23.35
CA GLY A 61 -11.02 -6.26 23.93
C GLY A 61 -10.32 -7.28 23.03
N GLU A 62 -10.10 -6.95 21.76
CA GLU A 62 -9.49 -7.80 20.74
C GLU A 62 -8.71 -6.96 19.71
N PRO A 63 -7.64 -7.51 19.12
CA PRO A 63 -6.69 -6.74 18.28
C PRO A 63 -7.29 -6.32 16.94
N LEU A 64 -8.18 -7.15 16.42
CA LEU A 64 -8.82 -6.98 15.13
C LEU A 64 -10.21 -7.62 15.19
N VAL A 65 -11.23 -6.94 14.68
CA VAL A 65 -12.57 -7.48 14.56
C VAL A 65 -13.11 -7.11 13.19
N GLY A 66 -13.45 -8.11 12.38
CA GLY A 66 -14.18 -7.93 11.13
C GLY A 66 -15.63 -8.38 11.28
N GLU A 67 -16.56 -7.61 10.72
CA GLU A 67 -17.99 -7.93 10.66
C GLU A 67 -18.51 -7.73 9.23
N ARG A 68 -19.39 -8.64 8.78
CA ARG A 68 -20.05 -8.60 7.47
C ARG A 68 -21.54 -8.41 7.63
N LEU A 69 -22.11 -7.50 6.83
CA LEU A 69 -23.54 -7.23 6.83
C LEU A 69 -24.30 -8.35 6.12
N VAL A 70 -25.18 -9.04 6.84
CA VAL A 70 -26.01 -10.12 6.32
C VAL A 70 -27.45 -9.87 6.76
N ASN A 71 -28.36 -9.68 5.80
CA ASN A 71 -29.77 -9.38 6.05
C ASN A 71 -30.00 -8.16 6.99
N GLY A 72 -29.15 -7.14 6.89
CA GLY A 72 -29.25 -5.91 7.69
C GLY A 72 -28.63 -5.99 9.08
N GLU A 73 -28.02 -7.11 9.45
CA GLU A 73 -27.30 -7.28 10.72
C GLU A 73 -25.85 -7.67 10.48
N TYR A 74 -24.95 -7.08 11.27
CA TYR A 74 -23.54 -7.44 11.23
C TYR A 74 -23.30 -8.80 11.91
N GLN A 75 -22.66 -9.70 11.17
CA GLN A 75 -22.18 -10.99 11.64
C GLN A 75 -20.66 -10.97 11.68
N ARG A 76 -20.09 -11.51 12.74
CA ARG A 76 -18.65 -11.52 12.94
C ARG A 76 -17.95 -12.47 11.96
N LEU A 77 -16.85 -12.00 11.37
CA LEU A 77 -15.94 -12.83 10.58
C LEU A 77 -15.09 -13.71 11.50
N GLU A 78 -14.79 -14.92 11.04
CA GLU A 78 -13.85 -15.80 11.72
C GLU A 78 -12.43 -15.22 11.60
N LEU A 79 -11.77 -15.04 12.74
CA LEU A 79 -10.35 -14.68 12.78
C LEU A 79 -9.53 -15.97 12.83
N HIS A 80 -8.43 -15.95 12.09
CA HIS A 80 -7.42 -17.00 12.12
C HIS A 80 -6.20 -16.50 12.88
N GLU A 81 -5.50 -17.41 13.54
CA GLU A 81 -4.24 -17.12 14.25
C GLU A 81 -3.14 -18.04 13.70
N ASP A 82 -1.98 -17.48 13.40
CA ASP A 82 -0.82 -18.26 12.97
C ASP A 82 0.00 -18.79 14.17
N VAL A 83 1.08 -19.52 13.88
CA VAL A 83 1.95 -20.10 14.93
C VAL A 83 2.73 -19.06 15.74
N ASP A 84 2.83 -17.83 15.23
CA ASP A 84 3.53 -16.71 15.87
C ASP A 84 2.53 -15.82 16.64
N GLY A 85 1.26 -16.20 16.72
CA GLY A 85 0.21 -15.45 17.41
C GLY A 85 -0.29 -14.23 16.63
N ARG A 86 -0.01 -14.15 15.32
CA ARG A 86 -0.55 -13.09 14.46
C ARG A 86 -1.98 -13.45 14.07
N VAL A 87 -2.88 -12.48 14.16
CA VAL A 87 -4.28 -12.69 13.81
C VAL A 87 -4.61 -12.09 12.47
N TRP A 88 -5.51 -12.72 11.73
CA TRP A 88 -5.94 -12.21 10.43
C TRP A 88 -7.33 -12.70 10.04
N ALA A 89 -7.94 -11.99 9.09
CA ALA A 89 -9.13 -12.45 8.38
C ALA A 89 -9.18 -11.85 6.98
N HIS A 90 -9.93 -12.51 6.09
CA HIS A 90 -10.12 -12.07 4.71
C HIS A 90 -11.21 -11.02 4.60
N SER A 91 -10.95 -9.93 3.88
CA SER A 91 -11.94 -8.94 3.46
C SER A 91 -12.37 -9.22 2.02
N ASP A 92 -13.66 -9.52 1.80
CA ASP A 92 -14.20 -9.69 0.44
C ASP A 92 -14.30 -8.31 -0.25
N ALA A 93 -14.59 -7.26 0.51
CA ALA A 93 -14.77 -5.91 -0.01
C ALA A 93 -13.48 -5.34 -0.61
N LEU A 94 -12.33 -5.64 0.01
CA LEU A 94 -11.01 -5.22 -0.47
C LEU A 94 -10.30 -6.30 -1.29
N ASN A 95 -10.71 -7.56 -1.17
CA ASN A 95 -9.99 -8.73 -1.68
C ASN A 95 -8.55 -8.78 -1.14
N LEU A 96 -8.40 -8.54 0.17
CA LEU A 96 -7.13 -8.53 0.90
C LEU A 96 -7.29 -9.29 2.20
N ASP A 97 -6.21 -9.91 2.69
CA ASP A 97 -6.17 -10.38 4.07
C ASP A 97 -5.68 -9.25 4.97
N LEU A 98 -6.45 -8.95 6.02
CA LEU A 98 -6.09 -7.98 7.03
C LEU A 98 -5.41 -8.72 8.17
N TRP A 99 -4.18 -8.30 8.48
CA TRP A 99 -3.33 -8.91 9.49
C TRP A 99 -3.05 -7.92 10.61
N TRP A 100 -3.15 -8.38 11.84
CA TRP A 100 -2.60 -7.71 13.00
C TRP A 100 -1.27 -8.41 13.36
N ILE A 101 -0.18 -7.66 13.31
CA ILE A 101 1.18 -8.16 13.50
C ILE A 101 1.88 -7.23 14.50
N GLU A 102 2.02 -7.69 15.76
CA GLU A 102 2.76 -6.95 16.79
C GLU A 102 2.30 -5.49 16.97
N GLY A 103 0.99 -5.24 16.88
CA GLY A 103 0.42 -3.89 16.99
C GLY A 103 0.47 -3.08 15.69
N GLU A 104 0.75 -3.71 14.55
CA GLU A 104 0.61 -3.12 13.22
C GLU A 104 -0.51 -3.78 12.42
N LEU A 105 -1.35 -2.95 11.77
CA LEU A 105 -2.27 -3.41 10.74
C LEU A 105 -1.55 -3.52 9.39
N ARG A 106 -1.47 -4.73 8.83
CA ARG A 106 -0.88 -5.03 7.53
C ARG A 106 -1.92 -5.63 6.59
N PHE A 107 -1.74 -5.40 5.29
CA PHE A 107 -2.65 -5.89 4.25
C PHE A 107 -1.88 -6.78 3.29
N TRP A 108 -2.31 -8.03 3.16
CA TRP A 108 -1.74 -8.98 2.22
C TRP A 108 -2.62 -9.07 0.97
N ASP A 109 -2.02 -8.81 -0.19
CA ASP A 109 -2.68 -8.98 -1.47
C ASP A 109 -2.55 -10.43 -1.94
N ILE A 110 -3.67 -11.15 -1.93
CA ILE A 110 -3.74 -12.55 -2.36
C ILE A 110 -3.51 -12.72 -3.86
N ALA A 111 -3.82 -11.71 -4.67
CA ALA A 111 -3.68 -11.77 -6.11
C ALA A 111 -2.21 -11.65 -6.54
N THR A 112 -1.44 -10.81 -5.85
CA THR A 112 0.00 -10.65 -6.11
C THR A 112 0.89 -11.46 -5.18
N SER A 113 0.32 -12.07 -4.13
CA SER A 113 1.05 -12.78 -3.07
C SER A 113 2.13 -11.89 -2.44
N SER A 114 1.75 -10.68 -2.05
CA SER A 114 2.67 -9.71 -1.46
C SER A 114 1.98 -8.79 -0.45
N TRP A 115 2.74 -8.28 0.51
CA TRP A 115 2.27 -7.19 1.38
C TRP A 115 2.07 -5.90 0.59
N LEU A 116 0.98 -5.18 0.87
CA LEU A 116 0.91 -3.78 0.51
C LEU A 116 1.95 -3.00 1.31
N LEU A 117 2.62 -2.09 0.64
CA LEU A 117 3.59 -1.21 1.27
C LEU A 117 2.86 -0.23 2.19
N ASN A 118 3.38 -0.05 3.40
CA ASN A 118 2.98 1.08 4.22
C ASN A 118 3.57 2.39 3.63
N TYR A 119 3.18 3.52 4.19
CA TYR A 119 3.62 4.82 3.69
C TYR A 119 5.15 4.96 3.64
N GLU A 120 5.85 4.52 4.69
CA GLU A 120 7.31 4.63 4.77
C GLU A 120 8.00 3.73 3.76
N GLU A 121 7.55 2.48 3.62
CA GLU A 121 8.02 1.51 2.64
C GLU A 121 7.79 2.02 1.20
N GLU A 122 6.64 2.63 0.94
CA GLU A 122 6.34 3.24 -0.36
C GLU A 122 7.26 4.43 -0.66
N GLN A 123 7.49 5.33 0.31
CA GLN A 123 8.43 6.44 0.15
C GLN A 123 9.85 5.94 -0.11
N ALA A 124 10.31 4.93 0.64
CA ALA A 124 11.62 4.32 0.44
C ALA A 124 11.74 3.69 -0.96
N ALA A 125 10.71 2.98 -1.43
CA ALA A 125 10.68 2.39 -2.76
C ALA A 125 10.72 3.45 -3.87
N ARG A 126 9.99 4.57 -3.70
CA ARG A 126 10.01 5.70 -4.64
C ARG A 126 11.39 6.33 -4.75
N LEU A 127 12.04 6.59 -3.62
CA LEU A 127 13.39 7.15 -3.58
C LEU A 127 14.42 6.20 -4.22
N ALA A 128 14.37 4.91 -3.88
CA ALA A 128 15.26 3.91 -4.46
C ALA A 128 15.08 3.78 -5.99
N ALA A 129 13.85 3.87 -6.48
CA ALA A 129 13.58 3.86 -7.92
C ALA A 129 14.11 5.12 -8.63
N GLU A 130 14.02 6.28 -8.00
CA GLU A 130 14.58 7.52 -8.54
C GLU A 130 16.11 7.47 -8.61
N ASP A 131 16.78 7.04 -7.54
CA ASP A 131 18.23 6.86 -7.49
C ASP A 131 18.71 5.85 -8.55
N ALA A 132 17.99 4.74 -8.68
CA ALA A 132 18.29 3.72 -9.70
C ALA A 132 18.16 4.28 -11.13
N ARG A 133 17.16 5.14 -11.38
CA ARG A 133 16.96 5.80 -12.67
C ARG A 133 18.11 6.77 -12.97
N LEU A 134 18.47 7.63 -12.01
CA LEU A 134 19.57 8.58 -12.18
C LEU A 134 20.90 7.86 -12.44
N ALA A 135 21.18 6.79 -11.68
CA ALA A 135 22.38 6.00 -11.88
C ALA A 135 22.38 5.27 -13.24
N ALA A 136 21.21 4.87 -13.76
CA ALA A 136 21.10 4.27 -15.09
C ALA A 136 21.34 5.31 -16.21
N GLU A 137 20.82 6.53 -16.04
CA GLU A 137 21.05 7.65 -16.96
C GLU A 137 22.54 8.02 -17.01
N GLU A 138 23.21 8.16 -15.86
CA GLU A 138 24.64 8.48 -15.80
C GLU A 138 25.52 7.39 -16.45
N ARG A 139 25.18 6.12 -16.23
CA ARG A 139 25.86 4.99 -16.89
C ARG A 139 25.69 5.05 -18.41
N ALA A 140 24.48 5.31 -18.90
CA ALA A 140 24.19 5.42 -20.32
C ALA A 140 24.94 6.59 -20.97
N ASP A 141 25.04 7.73 -20.29
CA ASP A 141 25.78 8.90 -20.77
C ASP A 141 27.30 8.63 -20.80
N THR A 142 27.83 7.99 -19.76
CA THR A 142 29.24 7.59 -19.70
C THR A 142 29.59 6.60 -20.82
N GLU A 143 28.73 5.61 -21.06
CA GLU A 143 28.91 4.64 -22.15
C GLU A 143 28.87 5.31 -23.52
N ARG A 144 27.91 6.22 -23.74
CA ARG A 144 27.81 7.00 -24.98
C ARG A 144 29.04 7.87 -25.21
N ALA A 145 29.53 8.56 -24.19
CA ALA A 145 30.75 9.36 -24.27
C ALA A 145 31.98 8.49 -24.59
N GLY A 146 32.08 7.33 -23.93
CA GLY A 146 33.14 6.34 -24.19
C GLY A 146 33.12 5.83 -25.64
N ARG A 147 31.93 5.52 -26.18
CA ARG A 147 31.76 5.08 -27.56
C ARG A 147 32.19 6.16 -28.56
N LEU A 148 31.73 7.40 -28.37
CA LEU A 148 32.10 8.52 -29.25
C LEU A 148 33.62 8.79 -29.22
N ALA A 149 34.24 8.70 -28.04
CA ALA A 149 35.69 8.87 -27.92
C ALA A 149 36.47 7.74 -28.60
N ALA A 150 35.99 6.50 -28.52
CA ALA A 150 36.59 5.36 -29.22
C ALA A 150 36.44 5.48 -30.74
N GLU A 151 35.27 5.87 -31.23
CA GLU A 151 35.00 6.13 -32.65
C GLU A 151 35.92 7.25 -33.19
N ALA A 152 36.10 8.35 -32.43
CA ALA A 152 36.98 9.44 -32.81
C ALA A 152 38.45 9.00 -32.90
N ARG A 153 38.94 8.21 -31.93
CA ARG A 153 40.32 7.67 -31.96
C ARG A 153 40.52 6.71 -33.12
N LEU A 154 39.53 5.89 -33.43
CA LEU A 154 39.61 4.97 -34.57
C LEU A 154 39.71 5.75 -35.88
N ALA A 155 38.88 6.78 -36.07
CA ALA A 155 38.94 7.63 -37.25
C ALA A 155 40.29 8.37 -37.38
N GLU A 156 40.87 8.83 -36.27
CA GLU A 156 42.20 9.46 -36.26
C GLU A 156 43.30 8.45 -36.65
N MET A 157 43.26 7.24 -36.10
CA MET A 157 44.22 6.17 -36.45
C MET A 157 44.09 5.74 -37.91
N GLU A 158 42.87 5.63 -38.44
CA GLU A 158 42.62 5.31 -39.84
C GLU A 158 43.17 6.41 -40.77
N ALA A 159 42.97 7.68 -40.42
CA ALA A 159 43.49 8.80 -41.18
C ALA A 159 45.03 8.82 -41.23
N GLU A 160 45.69 8.57 -40.09
CA GLU A 160 47.17 8.53 -40.04
C GLU A 160 47.73 7.32 -40.80
N LEU A 161 47.09 6.15 -40.71
CA LEU A 161 47.49 4.99 -41.53
C LEU A 161 47.36 5.28 -43.02
N LEU A 162 46.32 5.99 -43.44
CA LEU A 162 46.13 6.38 -44.84
C LEU A 162 47.23 7.34 -45.31
N ARG A 163 47.64 8.28 -44.44
CA ARG A 163 48.74 9.22 -44.71
C ARG A 163 50.07 8.48 -44.89
N LEU A 164 50.41 7.56 -43.99
CA LEU A 164 51.65 6.79 -44.04
C LEU A 164 51.73 5.80 -45.20
N ARG A 165 50.59 5.36 -45.75
CA ARG A 165 50.54 4.44 -46.90
C ARG A 165 50.59 5.15 -48.26
N GLY A 166 50.37 6.46 -48.27
CA GLY A 166 50.42 7.31 -49.46
C GLY A 166 51.78 7.96 -49.71
N GLU A 167 52.71 7.87 -48.74
CA GLU A 167 54.14 8.16 -48.86
C GLU A 167 54.93 6.93 -49.31
#